data_AF-A0A2D4F2X3-F1
#
_entry.id   AF-A0A2D4F2X3-F1
#
_cell.length_a   1.000
_cell.length_b   1.000
_cell.length_c   1.000
_cell.angle_alpha   90.00
_cell.angle_beta   90.00
_cell.angle_gamma   90.00
#
_symmetry.space_group_name_H-M   'P 1'
#
loop_
_entity.id
_entity.type
_entity.pdbx_description
1 polymer ?
#
loop_
_entity_poly.entity_id
_entity_poly.type
_entity_poly.pdbx_seq_one_letter_code
_entity_poly.pdbx_strand_id
1 'polypeptide(L)'
;CSFQWWLSPALSKGLPFKEPDRLIITTDASLLGWGAHMEGLMAQGIWSQLDRTGPINWLELRAIYLALKQDRIVGSHVLVLTENMAAQAHVNHQGGTRSRALM
;
A
#
# COMPACT_ATOMS: atom_id res chain seq x y z
N CYS A 1 8.99 -39.24 7.33
CA CYS A 1 10.33 -38.90 6.77
C CYS A 1 10.26 -37.51 6.15
N SER A 2 11.09 -36.58 6.63
CA SER A 2 10.96 -35.11 6.58
C SER A 2 11.57 -34.43 5.33
N PHE A 3 11.69 -35.12 4.19
CA PHE A 3 12.43 -34.60 3.03
C PHE A 3 11.59 -33.79 2.02
N GLN A 4 10.28 -33.69 2.18
CA GLN A 4 9.42 -32.93 1.24
C GLN A 4 9.76 -31.44 1.16
N TRP A 5 10.30 -30.86 2.25
CA TRP A 5 10.74 -29.46 2.26
C TRP A 5 11.91 -29.21 1.29
N TRP A 6 12.83 -30.17 1.16
CA TRP A 6 14.01 -30.08 0.28
C TRP A 6 13.69 -30.11 -1.21
N LEU A 7 12.52 -30.65 -1.58
CA LEU A 7 12.03 -30.68 -2.96
C LEU A 7 11.16 -29.47 -3.28
N SER A 8 11.02 -28.51 -2.35
CA SER A 8 10.18 -27.35 -2.59
C SER A 8 10.77 -26.49 -3.72
N PRO A 9 9.95 -26.05 -4.68
CA PRO A 9 10.38 -25.14 -5.74
C PRO A 9 11.00 -23.83 -5.22
N ALA A 10 10.73 -23.49 -3.96
CA ALA A 10 11.31 -22.36 -3.26
C ALA A 10 12.84 -22.46 -3.10
N LEU A 11 13.39 -23.66 -2.95
CA LEU A 11 14.85 -23.87 -2.85
C LEU A 11 15.57 -23.74 -4.19
N SER A 12 14.88 -24.04 -5.29
CA SER A 12 15.38 -23.85 -6.66
C SER A 12 15.16 -22.43 -7.20
N LYS A 13 14.39 -21.60 -6.49
CA LYS A 13 14.12 -20.22 -6.89
C LYS A 13 15.23 -19.33 -6.34
N GLY A 14 16.18 -18.98 -7.21
CA GLY A 14 17.22 -18.00 -6.84
C GLY A 14 16.61 -16.66 -6.43
N LEU A 15 17.23 -15.98 -5.47
CA LEU A 15 16.92 -14.58 -5.20
C LEU A 15 17.50 -13.72 -6.33
N PRO A 16 16.76 -12.72 -6.81
CA PRO A 16 17.33 -11.77 -7.77
C PRO A 16 18.52 -11.04 -7.13
N PHE A 17 19.64 -11.00 -7.84
CA PHE A 17 20.88 -10.33 -7.39
C PHE A 17 20.73 -8.82 -7.23
N LYS A 18 19.73 -8.22 -7.89
CA LYS A 18 19.38 -6.80 -7.82
C LYS A 18 17.94 -6.70 -7.32
N GLU A 19 17.67 -5.73 -6.45
CA GLU A 19 16.28 -5.43 -6.11
C GLU A 19 15.50 -5.07 -7.39
N PRO A 20 14.28 -5.59 -7.57
CA PRO A 20 13.45 -5.22 -8.70
C PRO A 20 13.17 -3.71 -8.67
N ASP A 21 13.11 -3.10 -9.84
CA ASP A 21 12.76 -1.69 -9.96
C ASP A 21 11.37 -1.46 -9.35
N ARG A 22 11.25 -0.40 -8.55
CA ARG A 22 10.03 -0.08 -7.79
C ARG A 22 9.38 1.16 -8.37
N LEU A 23 8.07 1.09 -8.61
CA LEU A 23 7.25 2.27 -8.84
C LEU A 23 7.05 3.00 -7.51
N ILE A 24 7.39 4.28 -7.47
CA ILE A 24 7.23 5.11 -6.27
C ILE A 24 5.91 5.86 -6.39
N ILE A 25 5.05 5.70 -5.38
CA ILE A 25 3.79 6.43 -5.25
C ILE A 25 3.85 7.22 -3.96
N THR A 26 3.65 8.53 -4.05
CA THR A 26 3.45 9.38 -2.87
C THR A 26 1.98 9.64 -2.69
N THR A 27 1.45 9.44 -1.48
CA THR A 27 0.06 9.69 -1.15
C THR A 27 -0.06 10.74 -0.06
N ASP A 28 -1.12 11.54 -0.14
CA ASP A 28 -1.49 12.52 0.87
C ASP A 28 -3.01 12.46 1.08
N ALA A 29 -3.45 12.58 2.32
CA ALA A 29 -4.85 12.60 2.70
C ALA A 29 -5.12 13.73 3.69
N SER A 30 -6.18 14.48 3.40
CA SER A 30 -6.73 15.50 4.29
C SER A 30 -8.16 15.14 4.69
N LEU A 31 -8.79 15.95 5.54
CA LEU A 31 -10.22 15.80 5.85
C LEU A 31 -11.14 16.14 4.65
N LEU A 32 -10.62 16.82 3.62
CA LEU A 32 -11.40 17.23 2.45
C LEU A 32 -11.29 16.22 1.30
N GLY A 33 -10.11 15.67 1.08
CA GLY A 33 -9.83 14.78 -0.04
C GLY A 33 -8.47 14.12 0.05
N TRP A 34 -8.08 13.49 -1.05
CA TRP A 34 -6.83 12.76 -1.20
C TRP A 34 -6.13 13.11 -2.50
N GLY A 35 -4.83 12.89 -2.50
CA GLY A 35 -3.97 12.94 -3.67
C GLY A 35 -2.98 11.78 -3.68
N ALA A 36 -2.57 11.41 -4.89
CA ALA A 36 -1.51 10.48 -5.14
C ALA A 36 -0.70 10.95 -6.35
N HIS A 37 0.63 10.81 -6.28
CA HIS A 37 1.54 11.18 -7.34
C HIS A 37 2.47 10.00 -7.66
N MET A 38 2.62 9.71 -8.96
CA MET A 38 3.45 8.62 -9.47
C MET A 38 4.05 9.01 -10.81
N GLU A 39 5.37 9.14 -10.90
CA GLU A 39 6.12 9.38 -12.14
C GLU A 39 5.55 10.52 -13.03
N GLY A 40 5.11 11.63 -12.42
CA GLY A 40 4.54 12.77 -13.14
C GLY A 40 3.04 12.65 -13.45
N LEU A 41 2.41 11.53 -13.10
CA LEU A 41 0.95 11.42 -13.05
C LEU A 41 0.43 11.76 -11.66
N MET A 42 -0.75 12.36 -11.65
CA MET A 42 -1.46 12.69 -10.42
C MET A 42 -2.87 12.09 -10.48
N ALA A 43 -3.27 11.44 -9.39
CA ALA A 43 -4.64 11.06 -9.12
C ALA A 43 -5.10 11.79 -7.87
N GLN A 44 -6.32 12.32 -7.87
CA GLN A 44 -6.85 13.04 -6.73
C GLN A 44 -8.37 12.97 -6.72
N GLY A 45 -8.95 13.20 -5.55
CA GLY A 45 -10.39 13.21 -5.38
C GLY A 45 -10.83 13.80 -4.06
N ILE A 46 -12.12 14.13 -4.00
CA ILE A 46 -12.77 14.61 -2.79
C ILE A 46 -13.42 13.42 -2.09
N TRP A 47 -13.36 13.40 -0.76
CA TRP A 47 -14.01 12.36 0.03
C TRP A 47 -15.53 12.44 -0.07
N SER A 48 -16.18 11.27 -0.11
CA SER A 48 -17.64 11.20 0.04
C SER A 48 -18.04 11.67 1.45
N GLN A 49 -19.31 12.05 1.64
CA GLN A 49 -19.79 12.52 2.94
C GLN A 49 -19.57 11.49 4.05
N LEU A 50 -19.68 10.20 3.74
CA LEU A 50 -19.41 9.11 4.68
C LEU A 50 -17.92 9.04 5.02
N ASP A 51 -17.06 9.10 4.00
CA ASP A 51 -15.61 8.99 4.19
C ASP A 51 -15.07 10.12 5.07
N ARG A 52 -15.58 11.35 4.92
CA ARG A 52 -15.18 12.52 5.71
C ARG A 52 -15.38 12.37 7.22
N THR A 53 -16.22 11.44 7.65
CA THR A 53 -16.45 11.17 9.08
C THR A 53 -15.41 10.22 9.68
N GLY A 54 -14.58 9.60 8.84
CA GLY A 54 -13.53 8.68 9.25
C GLY A 54 -12.32 9.39 9.89
N PRO A 55 -11.57 8.69 10.76
CA PRO A 55 -10.32 9.22 11.31
C PRO A 55 -9.26 9.37 10.22
N ILE A 56 -8.34 10.32 10.40
CA ILE A 56 -7.31 10.64 9.40
C ILE A 56 -6.46 9.41 9.00
N ASN A 57 -6.14 8.52 9.95
CA ASN A 57 -5.40 7.29 9.66
C ASN A 57 -6.16 6.35 8.70
N TRP A 58 -7.49 6.34 8.76
CA TRP A 58 -8.33 5.55 7.86
C TRP A 58 -8.39 6.21 6.48
N LEU A 59 -8.48 7.54 6.43
CA LEU A 59 -8.44 8.30 5.18
C LEU A 59 -7.12 8.12 4.43
N GLU A 60 -6.00 8.05 5.16
CA GLU A 60 -4.68 7.75 4.62
C GLU A 60 -4.63 6.35 3.99
N LEU A 61 -5.10 5.33 4.71
CA LEU A 61 -5.20 3.97 4.15
C LEU A 61 -6.13 3.91 2.93
N ARG A 62 -7.21 4.69 2.95
CA ARG A 62 -8.13 4.81 1.82
C ARG A 62 -7.46 5.49 0.62
N ALA A 63 -6.66 6.53 0.83
CA ALA A 63 -5.90 7.20 -0.21
C ALA A 63 -4.87 6.24 -0.84
N ILE A 64 -4.15 5.48 -0.01
CA ILE A 64 -3.24 4.41 -0.46
C ILE A 64 -3.99 3.40 -1.31
N TYR A 65 -5.15 2.91 -0.85
CA TYR A 65 -5.97 1.96 -1.61
C TYR A 65 -6.41 2.52 -2.97
N LEU A 66 -6.85 3.77 -3.04
CA LEU A 66 -7.28 4.40 -4.30
C LEU A 66 -6.13 4.66 -5.26
N ALA A 67 -4.94 5.00 -4.74
CA ALA A 67 -3.71 5.08 -5.50
C ALA A 67 -3.29 3.70 -6.03
N LEU A 68 -3.47 2.65 -5.23
CA LEU A 68 -3.15 1.26 -5.59
C LEU A 68 -4.15 0.61 -6.57
N LYS A 69 -5.31 1.24 -6.79
CA LYS A 69 -6.33 0.76 -7.72
C LYS A 69 -6.08 1.18 -9.19
N GLN A 70 -5.07 2.00 -9.45
CA GLN A 70 -4.78 2.47 -10.80
C GLN A 70 -4.28 1.29 -11.66
N ASP A 71 -4.73 1.18 -12.91
CA ASP A 71 -4.37 0.02 -13.76
C ASP A 71 -2.86 -0.06 -14.07
N ARG A 72 -2.15 1.07 -13.99
CA ARG A 72 -0.71 1.20 -14.34
C ARG A 72 0.25 0.47 -13.41
N ILE A 73 -0.20 0.00 -12.25
CA ILE A 73 0.64 -0.61 -11.21
C ILE A 73 0.37 -2.11 -11.04
N VAL A 74 -0.54 -2.67 -11.84
CA VAL A 74 -0.84 -4.10 -11.82
C VAL A 74 0.39 -4.90 -12.24
N GLY A 75 0.85 -5.80 -11.36
CA GLY A 75 2.03 -6.63 -11.60
C GLY A 75 3.37 -5.93 -11.33
N SER A 76 3.37 -4.72 -10.81
CA SER A 76 4.58 -3.97 -10.46
C SER A 76 4.93 -4.08 -8.98
N HIS A 77 6.21 -3.95 -8.66
CA HIS A 77 6.66 -3.71 -7.29
C HIS A 77 6.46 -2.23 -6.95
N VAL A 78 5.63 -1.93 -5.94
CA VAL A 78 5.28 -0.57 -5.58
C VAL A 78 5.84 -0.21 -4.21
N LEU A 79 6.48 0.96 -4.12
CA LEU A 79 6.84 1.62 -2.86
C LEU A 79 5.88 2.78 -2.62
N VAL A 80 5.11 2.70 -1.55
CA VAL A 80 4.19 3.76 -1.14
C VAL A 80 4.86 4.66 -0.10
N LEU A 81 4.89 5.96 -0.36
CA LEU A 81 5.35 7.00 0.54
C LEU A 81 4.13 7.73 1.11
N THR A 82 3.94 7.66 2.42
CA THR A 82 2.90 8.36 3.18
C THR A 82 3.53 9.02 4.39
N GLU A 83 3.02 10.17 4.82
CA GLU A 83 3.44 10.83 6.05
C GLU A 83 2.77 10.23 7.30
N ASN A 84 1.75 9.40 7.14
CA ASN A 84 1.05 8.79 8.26
C ASN A 84 1.74 7.50 8.74
N MET A 85 2.50 7.62 9.82
CA MET A 85 3.21 6.48 10.45
C MET A 85 2.27 5.32 10.83
N ALA A 86 1.02 5.61 11.22
CA ALA A 86 0.07 4.55 11.58
C ALA A 86 -0.40 3.79 10.33
N ALA A 87 -0.69 4.49 9.23
CA ALA A 87 -1.02 3.88 7.95
C ALA A 87 0.16 3.07 7.39
N GLN A 88 1.38 3.63 7.44
CA GLN A 88 2.60 2.92 7.05
C GLN A 88 2.79 1.62 7.83
N ALA A 89 2.69 1.68 9.17
CA ALA A 89 2.81 0.51 10.01
C ALA A 89 1.69 -0.51 9.72
N HIS A 90 0.47 -0.04 9.47
CA HIS A 90 -0.65 -0.92 9.17
C HIS A 90 -0.46 -1.67 7.84
N VAL A 91 0.01 -0.99 6.78
CA VAL A 91 0.32 -1.62 5.49
C VAL A 91 1.48 -2.61 5.64
N ASN A 92 2.57 -2.21 6.29
CA ASN A 92 3.76 -3.06 6.44
C ASN A 92 3.51 -4.32 7.27
N HIS A 93 2.63 -4.25 8.28
CA HIS A 93 2.22 -5.40 9.07
C HIS A 93 1.06 -6.19 8.46
N GLN A 94 0.61 -5.83 7.25
CA GLN A 94 -0.54 -6.45 6.56
C GLN A 94 -1.83 -6.43 7.39
N GLY A 95 -2.03 -5.34 8.14
CA GLY A 95 -3.13 -5.16 9.08
C GLY A 95 -2.65 -4.86 10.49
N GLY A 96 -3.59 -4.69 11.43
CA GLY A 96 -3.27 -4.48 12.83
C GLY A 96 -4.43 -4.81 13.75
N THR A 97 -4.13 -5.22 14.98
CA THR A 97 -5.14 -5.62 15.99
C THR A 97 -5.60 -4.46 16.89
N ARG A 98 -4.94 -3.30 16.81
CA ARG A 98 -5.08 -2.22 17.80
C ARG A 98 -6.14 -1.17 17.49
N SER A 99 -6.60 -1.06 16.24
CA SER A 99 -7.61 -0.07 15.84
C SER A 99 -8.76 -0.75 15.12
N ARG A 100 -9.93 -0.85 15.79
CA ARG A 100 -11.12 -1.53 15.24
C ARG A 100 -11.71 -0.82 14.01
N ALA A 101 -11.47 0.48 13.87
CA ALA A 101 -11.84 1.24 12.67
C ALA A 101 -10.89 1.02 11.47
N LEU A 102 -9.74 0.36 11.71
CA LEU A 102 -8.75 0.00 10.68
C LEU A 102 -8.73 -1.51 10.41
N MET A 103 -9.56 -2.31 11.09
CA MET A 103 -9.87 -3.69 10.67
C MET A 103 -10.88 -3.65 9.53
#